data_AF-A0A355DCE0-F1
#
_entry.id   AF-A0A355DCE0-F1
#
_cell.length_a   1.000
_cell.length_b   1.000
_cell.length_c   1.000
_cell.angle_alpha   90.00
_cell.angle_beta   90.00
_cell.angle_gamma   90.00
#
_symmetry.space_group_name_H-M   'P 1'
#
loop_
_entity.id
_entity.type
_entity.pdbx_description
1 polymer ?
#
loop_
_entity_poly.entity_id
_entity_poly.type
_entity_poly.pdbx_seq_one_letter_code
_entity_poly.pdbx_strand_id
1 'polypeptide(L)'
;ITLYFGGDAEKSELIKEERLINSEDLIGEMIMQELIKGPAKVSEKSKPILPKETRLLSFSIKDGIANINLSPEAIFEMSEVQEVTILKSISNSLSQLKSVSKIMITVNNQGVESLGGNYNISKPFTKDEIITLKIQK
;
A
#
# COMPACT_ATOMS: atom_id res chain seq x y z
N ILE A 1 14.46 -17.43 2.42
CA ILE A 1 13.76 -18.59 1.84
C ILE A 1 14.65 -19.28 0.82
N THR A 2 14.42 -20.56 0.52
CA THR A 2 15.13 -21.28 -0.54
C THR A 2 14.17 -21.56 -1.69
N LEU A 3 14.58 -21.21 -2.90
CA LEU A 3 13.86 -21.49 -4.14
C LEU A 3 14.61 -22.55 -4.93
N TYR A 4 13.87 -23.35 -5.68
CA TYR A 4 14.39 -24.42 -6.52
C TYR A 4 13.99 -24.12 -7.97
N PHE A 5 14.98 -24.02 -8.85
CA PHE A 5 14.81 -23.72 -10.26
C PHE A 5 15.34 -24.87 -11.12
N GLY A 6 14.91 -24.92 -12.40
CA GLY A 6 15.39 -25.93 -13.34
C GLY A 6 16.87 -25.71 -13.71
N GLY A 7 17.64 -26.79 -13.70
CA GLY A 7 19.01 -26.86 -14.23
C GLY A 7 19.03 -27.44 -15.64
N ASP A 8 19.94 -28.40 -15.90
CA ASP A 8 20.00 -29.12 -17.19
C ASP A 8 18.64 -29.78 -17.51
N ALA A 9 18.04 -29.32 -18.62
CA ALA A 9 16.70 -29.72 -19.06
C ALA A 9 16.60 -31.20 -19.43
N GLU A 10 17.71 -31.84 -19.82
CA GLU A 10 17.75 -33.25 -20.19
C GLU A 10 17.94 -34.18 -18.97
N LYS A 11 18.23 -33.62 -17.79
CA LYS A 11 18.59 -34.39 -16.59
C LYS A 11 17.68 -34.15 -15.38
N SER A 12 16.57 -33.41 -15.54
CA SER A 12 15.69 -33.02 -14.42
C SER A 12 16.46 -32.46 -13.22
N GLU A 13 17.54 -31.72 -13.49
CA GLU A 13 18.41 -31.17 -12.46
C GLU A 13 17.74 -29.96 -11.78
N LEU A 14 18.01 -29.76 -10.49
CA LEU A 14 17.51 -28.61 -9.73
C LEU A 14 18.66 -27.74 -9.21
N ILE A 15 18.55 -26.44 -9.45
CA ILE A 15 19.45 -25.42 -8.91
C ILE A 15 18.77 -24.77 -7.71
N LYS A 16 19.49 -24.68 -6.59
CA LYS A 16 19.02 -24.00 -5.38
C LYS A 16 19.46 -22.54 -5.37
N GLU A 17 18.55 -21.65 -5.03
CA GLU A 17 18.84 -20.23 -4.84
C GLU A 17 18.27 -19.76 -3.49
N GLU A 18 19.11 -19.11 -2.69
CA GLU A 18 18.66 -18.49 -1.44
C GLU A 18 18.25 -17.04 -1.68
N ARG A 19 17.05 -16.68 -1.22
CA ARG A 19 16.55 -15.30 -1.24
C ARG A 19 16.30 -14.79 0.16
N LEU A 20 16.77 -13.59 0.44
CA LEU A 20 16.34 -12.81 1.59
C LEU A 20 14.98 -12.20 1.29
N ILE A 21 14.01 -12.42 2.17
CA ILE A 21 12.71 -11.79 2.10
C ILE A 21 12.49 -11.05 3.41
N ASN A 22 12.13 -9.78 3.29
CA ASN A 22 11.69 -9.00 4.44
C ASN A 22 10.28 -9.45 4.85
N SER A 23 10.15 -10.00 6.05
CA SER A 23 8.85 -10.44 6.57
C SER A 23 7.86 -9.28 6.70
N GLU A 24 8.33 -8.07 7.02
CA GLU A 24 7.44 -6.91 7.11
C GLU A 24 6.94 -6.45 5.75
N ASP A 25 7.67 -6.70 4.65
CA ASP A 25 7.16 -6.44 3.30
C ASP A 25 5.94 -7.32 3.01
N LEU A 26 6.03 -8.62 3.31
CA LEU A 26 4.92 -9.55 3.13
C LEU A 26 3.72 -9.20 4.02
N ILE A 27 3.96 -8.83 5.28
CA ILE A 27 2.88 -8.45 6.20
C ILE A 27 2.22 -7.14 5.74
N GLY A 28 3.01 -6.14 5.33
CA GLY A 28 2.48 -4.87 4.83
C GLY A 28 1.69 -5.02 3.53
N GLU A 29 2.13 -5.90 2.64
CA GLU A 29 1.37 -6.27 1.44
C GLU A 29 0.00 -6.88 1.82
N MET A 30 -0.03 -7.82 2.75
CA MET A 30 -1.28 -8.43 3.25
C MET A 30 -2.20 -7.41 3.93
N ILE A 31 -1.65 -6.49 4.72
CA ILE A 31 -2.42 -5.40 5.34
C ILE A 31 -3.13 -4.58 4.27
N MET A 32 -2.41 -4.17 3.22
CA MET A 32 -3.00 -3.40 2.12
C MET A 32 -4.04 -4.20 1.35
N GLN A 33 -3.80 -5.49 1.08
CA GLN A 33 -4.76 -6.36 0.41
C GLN A 33 -6.08 -6.49 1.21
N GLU A 34 -6.01 -6.67 2.53
CA GLU A 34 -7.21 -6.75 3.37
C GLU A 34 -7.93 -5.40 3.51
N LEU A 35 -7.21 -4.27 3.52
CA LEU A 35 -7.81 -2.93 3.46
C LEU A 35 -8.59 -2.71 2.15
N ILE A 36 -8.04 -3.13 1.01
CA ILE A 36 -8.67 -3.06 -0.30
C ILE A 36 -9.92 -3.95 -0.36
N LYS A 37 -9.82 -5.18 0.16
CA LYS A 37 -10.94 -6.12 0.26
C LYS A 37 -12.08 -5.57 1.13
N GLY A 38 -11.75 -4.74 2.11
CA GLY A 38 -12.70 -4.06 2.99
C GLY A 38 -13.13 -4.92 4.19
N PRO A 39 -14.01 -4.40 5.05
CA PRO A 39 -14.41 -5.07 6.27
C PRO A 39 -15.23 -6.34 5.99
N ALA A 40 -15.09 -7.35 6.85
CA ALA A 40 -15.79 -8.64 6.72
C ALA A 40 -17.33 -8.52 6.69
N LYS A 41 -17.89 -7.48 7.32
CA LYS A 41 -19.30 -7.12 7.24
C LYS A 41 -19.44 -5.63 6.96
N VAL A 42 -20.03 -5.30 5.82
CA VAL A 42 -20.37 -3.93 5.46
C VAL A 42 -21.65 -3.53 6.20
N SER A 43 -21.63 -2.36 6.83
CA SER A 43 -22.75 -1.78 7.57
C SER A 43 -22.66 -0.26 7.58
N GLU A 44 -23.62 0.43 8.18
CA GLU A 44 -23.56 1.89 8.34
C GLU A 44 -22.31 2.35 9.11
N LYS A 45 -21.83 1.52 10.04
CA LYS A 45 -20.67 1.82 10.91
C LYS A 45 -19.34 1.26 10.38
N SER A 46 -19.37 0.46 9.32
CA SER A 46 -18.19 -0.24 8.80
C SER A 46 -18.27 -0.31 7.28
N LYS A 47 -17.50 0.55 6.61
CA LYS A 47 -17.55 0.74 5.15
C LYS A 47 -16.17 0.49 4.55
N PRO A 48 -16.10 -0.02 3.29
CA PRO A 48 -14.85 -0.07 2.57
C PRO A 48 -14.29 1.35 2.39
N ILE A 49 -12.96 1.46 2.38
CA ILE A 49 -12.27 2.74 2.21
C ILE A 49 -11.83 2.97 0.76
N LEU A 50 -11.64 1.91 -0.02
CA LEU A 50 -11.22 1.96 -1.42
C LEU A 50 -12.28 1.28 -2.32
N PRO A 51 -12.37 1.66 -3.61
CA PRO A 51 -13.14 0.94 -4.60
C PRO A 51 -12.68 -0.51 -4.69
N LYS A 52 -13.62 -1.44 -4.91
CA LYS A 52 -13.36 -2.89 -4.92
C LYS A 52 -12.43 -3.30 -6.06
N GLU A 53 -12.39 -2.48 -7.11
CA GLU A 53 -11.59 -2.65 -8.31
C GLU A 53 -10.13 -2.21 -8.12
N THR A 54 -9.84 -1.51 -7.02
CA THR A 54 -8.47 -1.09 -6.65
C THR A 54 -7.60 -2.33 -6.48
N ARG A 55 -6.41 -2.30 -7.08
CA ARG A 55 -5.40 -3.35 -6.94
C ARG A 55 -4.15 -2.76 -6.32
N LEU A 56 -3.54 -3.53 -5.42
CA LEU A 56 -2.16 -3.30 -5.00
C LEU A 56 -1.25 -3.86 -6.08
N LEU A 57 -0.52 -2.97 -6.78
CA LEU A 57 0.40 -3.35 -7.85
C LEU A 57 1.76 -3.79 -7.29
N SER A 58 2.23 -3.10 -6.25
CA SER A 58 3.42 -3.50 -5.51
C SER A 58 3.44 -2.89 -4.11
N PHE A 59 4.16 -3.55 -3.21
CA PHE A 59 4.45 -3.07 -1.87
C PHE A 59 5.92 -3.34 -1.53
N SER A 60 6.57 -2.39 -0.87
CA SER A 60 7.92 -2.59 -0.32
C SER A 60 8.22 -1.59 0.78
N ILE A 61 9.01 -1.99 1.76
CA ILE A 61 9.53 -1.09 2.79
C ILE A 61 10.99 -0.81 2.48
N LYS A 62 11.31 0.46 2.21
CA LYS A 62 12.67 0.91 1.92
C LYS A 62 12.98 2.16 2.73
N ASP A 63 14.11 2.16 3.43
CA ASP A 63 14.57 3.29 4.25
C ASP A 63 13.50 3.79 5.24
N GLY A 64 12.72 2.87 5.78
CA GLY A 64 11.62 3.13 6.69
C GLY A 64 10.36 3.74 6.08
N ILE A 65 10.25 3.71 4.75
CA ILE A 65 9.10 4.18 3.97
C ILE A 65 8.38 2.97 3.39
N ALA A 66 7.09 2.80 3.72
CA ALA A 66 6.22 1.86 3.03
C ALA A 66 5.77 2.46 1.69
N ASN A 67 6.30 1.92 0.60
CA ASN A 67 5.96 2.30 -0.76
C ASN A 67 4.76 1.47 -1.22
N ILE A 68 3.64 2.14 -1.45
CA ILE A 68 2.37 1.55 -1.82
C ILE A 68 2.07 1.99 -3.24
N ASN A 69 2.07 1.06 -4.18
CA ASN A 69 1.73 1.33 -5.57
C ASN A 69 0.36 0.76 -5.87
N LEU A 70 -0.60 1.62 -6.20
CA LEU A 70 -1.98 1.26 -6.45
C LEU A 70 -2.31 1.35 -7.94
N SER A 71 -3.38 0.68 -8.34
CA SER A 71 -3.95 0.82 -9.66
C SER A 71 -4.76 2.12 -9.81
N PRO A 72 -5.05 2.58 -11.03
CA PRO A 72 -5.73 3.86 -11.29
C PRO A 72 -7.09 4.01 -10.60
N GLU A 73 -7.77 2.91 -10.32
CA GLU A 73 -9.05 2.87 -9.64
C GLU A 73 -8.98 3.43 -8.20
N ALA A 74 -7.78 3.59 -7.62
CA ALA A 74 -7.58 4.30 -6.36
C ALA A 74 -7.82 5.82 -6.45
N ILE A 75 -7.82 6.40 -7.66
CA ILE A 75 -8.11 7.81 -7.92
C ILE A 75 -9.58 7.94 -8.29
N PHE A 76 -10.35 8.63 -7.46
CA PHE A 76 -11.77 8.88 -7.71
C PHE A 76 -12.22 10.13 -6.94
N GLU A 77 -13.40 10.65 -7.25
CA GLU A 77 -13.94 11.82 -6.57
C GLU A 77 -14.24 11.52 -5.09
N MET A 78 -13.67 12.33 -4.18
CA MET A 78 -13.84 12.15 -2.74
C MET A 78 -14.19 13.46 -2.07
N SER A 79 -15.05 13.39 -1.06
CA SER A 79 -15.10 14.44 -0.05
C SER A 79 -13.79 14.50 0.73
N GLU A 80 -13.46 15.67 1.29
CA GLU A 80 -12.29 15.83 2.18
C GLU A 80 -12.29 14.78 3.31
N VAL A 81 -13.45 14.54 3.93
CA VAL A 81 -13.61 13.58 5.03
C VAL A 81 -13.34 12.15 4.56
N GLN A 82 -13.72 11.80 3.34
CA GLN A 82 -13.47 10.48 2.78
C GLN A 82 -11.98 10.27 2.49
N GLU A 83 -11.34 11.23 1.84
CA GLU A 83 -9.91 11.12 1.50
C GLU A 83 -9.05 11.04 2.76
N VAL A 84 -9.28 11.91 3.75
CA VAL A 84 -8.52 11.87 5.00
C VAL A 84 -8.73 10.56 5.76
N THR A 85 -9.92 9.95 5.66
CA THR A 85 -10.21 8.65 6.27
C THR A 85 -9.37 7.56 5.61
N ILE A 86 -9.28 7.54 4.27
CA ILE A 86 -8.44 6.58 3.53
C ILE A 86 -6.97 6.72 3.95
N LEU A 87 -6.43 7.95 3.93
CA LEU A 87 -5.03 8.20 4.28
C LEU A 87 -4.74 7.77 5.73
N LYS A 88 -5.64 8.06 6.66
CA LYS A 88 -5.51 7.64 8.06
C LYS A 88 -5.62 6.12 8.22
N SER A 89 -6.53 5.45 7.52
CA SER A 89 -6.67 4.00 7.58
C SER A 89 -5.41 3.30 7.10
N ILE A 90 -4.87 3.71 5.95
CA ILE A 90 -3.63 3.15 5.41
C ILE A 90 -2.46 3.42 6.35
N SER A 91 -2.27 4.68 6.75
CA SER A 91 -1.14 5.09 7.58
C SER A 91 -1.16 4.41 8.96
N ASN A 92 -2.32 4.36 9.64
CA ASN A 92 -2.41 3.69 10.94
C ASN A 92 -2.18 2.18 10.83
N SER A 93 -2.73 1.52 9.82
CA SER A 93 -2.55 0.07 9.67
C SER A 93 -1.09 -0.30 9.40
N LEU A 94 -0.40 0.45 8.52
CA LEU A 94 1.00 0.17 8.17
C LEU A 94 1.99 0.60 9.26
N SER A 95 1.67 1.63 10.06
CA SER A 95 2.51 2.08 11.19
C SER A 95 2.63 1.04 12.32
N GLN A 96 1.90 -0.09 12.24
CA GLN A 96 2.07 -1.22 13.16
C GLN A 96 3.34 -2.03 12.89
N LEU A 97 3.91 -1.90 11.68
CA LEU A 97 5.17 -2.52 11.29
C LEU A 97 6.34 -1.70 11.84
N LYS A 98 7.29 -2.32 12.53
CA LYS A 98 8.30 -1.60 13.30
C LYS A 98 9.26 -0.81 12.40
N SER A 99 9.50 -1.31 11.19
CA SER A 99 10.36 -0.61 10.23
C SER A 99 9.66 0.56 9.53
N VAL A 100 8.32 0.67 9.60
CA VAL A 100 7.56 1.71 8.88
C VAL A 100 7.46 2.99 9.72
N SER A 101 8.09 4.05 9.24
CA SER A 101 8.00 5.40 9.81
C SER A 101 7.13 6.34 8.97
N LYS A 102 7.10 6.14 7.64
CA LYS A 102 6.35 6.95 6.68
C LYS A 102 5.70 6.05 5.64
N ILE A 103 4.70 6.59 4.94
CA ILE A 103 4.10 5.95 3.77
C ILE A 103 4.28 6.84 2.55
N MET A 104 4.43 6.21 1.38
CA MET A 104 4.44 6.86 0.07
C MET A 104 3.44 6.16 -0.82
N ILE A 105 2.49 6.91 -1.40
CA ILE A 105 1.47 6.38 -2.28
C ILE A 105 1.80 6.79 -3.71
N THR A 106 1.79 5.81 -4.61
CA THR A 106 1.95 6.00 -6.05
C THR A 106 0.83 5.28 -6.78
N VAL A 107 0.55 5.70 -8.01
CA VAL A 107 -0.45 5.07 -8.86
C VAL A 107 0.20 4.74 -10.19
N ASN A 108 0.14 3.47 -10.63
CA ASN A 108 0.83 2.99 -11.83
C ASN A 108 2.32 3.36 -11.88
N ASN A 109 3.04 3.21 -10.76
CA ASN A 109 4.45 3.60 -10.59
C ASN A 109 4.72 5.10 -10.76
N GLN A 110 3.69 5.95 -10.78
CA GLN A 110 3.83 7.39 -10.89
C GLN A 110 3.45 8.06 -9.57
N GLY A 111 4.21 9.09 -9.20
CA GLY A 111 3.83 9.99 -8.11
C GLY A 111 2.54 10.72 -8.47
N VAL A 112 1.65 10.84 -7.50
CA VAL A 112 0.37 11.56 -7.65
C VAL A 112 0.30 12.67 -6.63
N GLU A 113 -0.35 13.78 -7.00
CA GLU A 113 -0.57 14.86 -6.05
C GLU A 113 -1.60 14.48 -4.99
N SER A 114 -2.69 13.80 -5.36
CA SER A 114 -3.81 13.49 -4.48
C SER A 114 -4.59 12.30 -5.03
N LEU A 115 -5.30 11.55 -4.17
CA LEU A 115 -6.22 10.49 -4.61
C LEU A 115 -7.60 11.07 -4.94
N GLY A 116 -8.06 12.05 -4.16
CA GLY A 116 -9.41 12.61 -4.23
C GLY A 116 -9.48 14.13 -4.49
N GLY A 117 -8.34 14.79 -4.56
CA GLY A 117 -8.19 16.23 -4.84
C GLY A 117 -8.10 17.13 -3.60
N ASN A 118 -8.01 16.59 -2.38
CA ASN A 118 -8.07 17.38 -1.13
C ASN A 118 -6.76 17.38 -0.33
N TYR A 119 -5.88 16.40 -0.53
CA TYR A 119 -4.63 16.25 0.24
C TYR A 119 -3.41 16.01 -0.68
N ASN A 120 -2.34 16.78 -0.47
CA ASN A 120 -1.10 16.64 -1.23
C ASN A 120 -0.23 15.51 -0.67
N ILE A 121 -0.21 14.37 -1.37
CA ILE A 121 0.52 13.14 -1.03
C ILE A 121 1.71 12.90 -1.96
N SER A 122 2.19 13.93 -2.65
CA SER A 122 3.31 13.83 -3.60
C SER A 122 4.65 13.45 -2.95
N LYS A 123 4.74 13.46 -1.63
CA LYS A 123 5.92 13.13 -0.83
C LYS A 123 5.56 12.15 0.29
N PRO A 124 6.53 11.36 0.78
CA PRO A 124 6.29 10.46 1.90
C PRO A 124 5.85 11.21 3.16
N PHE A 125 4.84 10.67 3.87
CA PHE A 125 4.24 11.32 5.03
C PHE A 125 3.96 10.34 6.17
N THR A 126 3.91 10.88 7.39
CA THR A 126 3.50 10.19 8.63
C THR A 126 2.01 10.36 8.88
N LYS A 127 1.44 9.55 9.78
CA LYS A 127 0.05 9.68 10.22
C LYS A 127 -0.26 11.07 10.83
N ASP A 128 0.73 11.68 11.48
CA ASP A 128 0.57 12.94 12.21
C ASP A 128 0.63 14.15 11.25
N GLU A 129 1.30 14.00 10.10
CA GLU A 129 1.39 15.03 9.06
C GLU A 129 0.12 15.12 8.20
N ILE A 130 -0.75 14.10 8.16
CA ILE A 130 -1.89 14.04 7.21
C ILE A 130 -2.74 15.33 7.19
N ILE A 131 -3.00 15.93 8.35
CA ILE A 131 -3.83 17.14 8.44
C ILE A 131 -3.14 18.35 7.80
N THR A 132 -1.81 18.43 7.86
CA THR A 132 -1.05 19.54 7.27
C THR A 132 -0.90 19.42 5.76
N LEU A 133 -1.17 18.24 5.19
CA LEU A 133 -1.14 17.99 3.74
C LEU A 133 -2.37 18.54 3.01
N LYS A 134 -3.38 19.06 3.72
CA LYS A 134 -4.60 19.58 3.10
C LYS A 134 -4.26 20.69 2.08
N ILE A 135 -4.77 20.53 0.86
CA ILE A 135 -4.61 21.53 -0.21
C ILE A 135 -5.49 22.72 0.12
N GLN A 136 -4.89 23.91 0.26
CA GLN A 136 -5.64 25.15 0.41
C GLN A 136 -6.15 25.58 -0.96
N LYS A 137 -7.48 25.68 -1.10
CA LYS A 137 -8.15 26.19 -2.30
C LYS A 137 -8.36 27.69 -2.20
#